data_AF-A0AAU2NAS9-F1
#
_entry.id   AF-A0AAU2NAS9-F1
#
_cell.length_a   1.000
_cell.length_b   1.000
_cell.length_c   1.000
_cell.angle_alpha   90.00
_cell.angle_beta   90.00
_cell.angle_gamma   90.00
#
_symmetry.space_group_name_H-M   'P 1'
#
loop_
_entity.id
_entity.type
_entity.pdbx_description
1 polymer ?
#
loop_
_entity_poly.entity_id
_entity_poly.type
_entity_poly.pdbx_seq_one_letter_code
_entity_poly.pdbx_strand_id
1 'polypeptide(L)'
;MVKVRAARPAEAEDLTGLVMRSKAHWGYDAVFMAACAQELRIRSDDVTARHIVVAENERGEVLGVASLEGTAPRAELGLLFVEPSALGQGVGRLLYRDVLRRAVELGARRLVIDSDPHAAGFYRAMGAVAVTAPGGGADAVALVRFEAAPVPLADWARAWTGGGRAVHLGNVGEFNAQFADATLDREQRPAHHYACLAAFYSPYPAALVLPRPVPRAWTELVCRQLGWTGVEVYDGLLDTDPGLADAVRARPALAAQVTGAGLPLVPWGRTRPFGRLAGRPWQPGELRYESKSAAHELFGRILADGGHPGIVLPRQWRAGGRWAAARMLAARTRAGESTVLKSEHGVGGSGTTVVTPERVRAAGGARAVLRRLPRGPLLVEEYVGGPVSGAGEGPRDLTYDGFVDDAGRAHEVGGAVMDVADGCYRGATVGPGVVPAWAEKALVSFGTAVGRALADSGYRGWFDVDFVADGEGRLAPTETNLRLTGPSIAFMVAARLDALRGAGHLVRIADRVELGARLPEAQLDELCTALARGCAELGAVFVPAIPTGAFEPVPWLGVLVAAHSREVLDAAEALVRAEALAVGAMFGPPRSSGRSS
;
A
#
# COMPACT_ATOMS: atom_id res chain seq x y z
N MET A 1 -26.94 10.89 8.77
CA MET A 1 -25.48 10.88 8.95
C MET A 1 -25.16 11.13 10.43
N VAL A 2 -24.24 10.36 11.00
CA VAL A 2 -23.77 10.57 12.38
C VAL A 2 -22.58 11.52 12.35
N LYS A 3 -22.53 12.50 13.25
CA LYS A 3 -21.43 13.47 13.36
C LYS A 3 -20.89 13.52 14.78
N VAL A 4 -19.62 13.90 14.94
CA VAL A 4 -18.99 14.08 16.24
C VAL A 4 -18.94 15.57 16.59
N ARG A 5 -19.28 15.92 17.83
CA ARG A 5 -19.19 17.28 18.36
C ARG A 5 -18.69 17.28 19.81
N ALA A 6 -18.29 18.45 20.30
CA ALA A 6 -18.08 18.64 21.74
C ALA A 6 -19.39 18.40 22.52
N ALA A 7 -19.27 17.74 23.67
CA ALA A 7 -20.35 17.64 24.64
C ALA A 7 -20.56 18.99 25.36
N ARG A 8 -21.75 19.19 25.89
CA ARG A 8 -22.15 20.38 26.65
C ARG A 8 -22.19 20.01 28.14
N PRO A 9 -21.80 20.92 29.07
CA PRO A 9 -21.84 20.64 30.51
C PRO A 9 -23.22 20.19 31.02
N ALA A 10 -24.29 20.74 30.45
CA ALA A 10 -25.67 20.36 30.76
C ALA A 10 -26.04 18.91 30.36
N GLU A 11 -25.26 18.24 29.50
CA GLU A 11 -25.51 16.86 29.07
C GLU A 11 -24.90 15.83 30.05
N ALA A 12 -24.16 16.24 31.08
CA ALA A 12 -23.36 15.35 31.92
C ALA A 12 -24.15 14.21 32.58
N GLU A 13 -25.38 14.47 33.03
CA GLU A 13 -26.24 13.45 33.64
C GLU A 13 -26.73 12.43 32.60
N ASP A 14 -27.20 12.89 31.44
CA ASP A 14 -27.63 12.02 30.34
C ASP A 14 -26.48 11.15 29.82
N LEU A 15 -25.28 11.73 29.71
CA LEU A 15 -24.07 11.02 29.31
C LEU A 15 -23.65 9.98 30.35
N THR A 16 -23.77 10.28 31.64
CA THR A 16 -23.57 9.30 32.71
C THR A 16 -24.54 8.14 32.55
N GLY A 17 -25.82 8.43 32.27
CA GLY A 17 -26.82 7.40 31.99
C GLY A 17 -26.46 6.51 30.81
N LEU A 18 -25.96 7.08 29.72
CA LEU A 18 -25.49 6.33 28.54
C LEU A 18 -24.30 5.42 28.89
N VAL A 19 -23.29 5.94 29.58
CA VAL A 19 -22.11 5.16 30.00
C VAL A 19 -22.55 3.95 30.83
N MET A 20 -23.45 4.15 31.79
CA MET A 20 -23.96 3.07 32.64
C MET A 20 -24.75 2.02 31.85
N ARG A 21 -25.63 2.42 30.92
CA ARG A 21 -26.35 1.49 30.03
C ARG A 21 -25.40 0.70 29.14
N SER A 22 -24.39 1.37 28.59
CA SER A 22 -23.37 0.77 27.72
C SER A 22 -22.52 -0.25 28.49
N LYS A 23 -22.08 0.07 29.71
CA LYS A 23 -21.32 -0.85 30.57
C LYS A 23 -22.15 -2.06 31.01
N ALA A 24 -23.43 -1.86 31.33
CA ALA A 24 -24.35 -2.93 31.72
C ALA A 24 -24.64 -3.93 30.58
N HIS A 25 -24.44 -3.54 29.31
CA HIS A 25 -24.63 -4.41 28.15
C HIS A 25 -23.81 -5.71 28.23
N TRP A 26 -22.68 -5.71 28.95
CA TRP A 26 -21.83 -6.89 29.13
C TRP A 26 -22.37 -7.92 30.13
N GLY A 27 -23.49 -7.64 30.80
CA GLY A 27 -24.14 -8.58 31.72
C GLY A 27 -23.52 -8.64 33.11
N TYR A 28 -22.78 -7.60 33.53
CA TYR A 28 -22.27 -7.48 34.88
C TYR A 28 -23.39 -7.45 35.93
N ASP A 29 -23.12 -7.99 37.12
CA ASP A 29 -24.08 -7.98 38.21
C ASP A 29 -24.28 -6.57 38.81
N ALA A 30 -25.35 -6.42 39.59
CA ALA A 30 -25.73 -5.14 40.18
C ALA A 30 -24.68 -4.62 41.20
N VAL A 31 -23.94 -5.51 41.87
CA VAL A 31 -22.93 -5.12 42.87
C VAL A 31 -21.73 -4.50 42.17
N PHE A 32 -21.26 -5.13 41.10
CA PHE A 32 -20.19 -4.63 40.26
C PHE A 32 -20.59 -3.30 39.60
N MET A 33 -21.80 -3.23 39.03
CA MET A 33 -22.29 -1.99 38.41
C MET A 33 -22.41 -0.84 39.43
N ALA A 34 -22.81 -1.13 40.67
CA ALA A 34 -22.84 -0.13 41.75
C ALA A 34 -21.43 0.35 42.13
N ALA A 35 -20.44 -0.54 42.15
CA ALA A 35 -19.04 -0.18 42.40
C ALA A 35 -18.47 0.74 41.29
N CYS A 36 -18.83 0.51 40.02
CA CYS A 36 -18.38 1.36 38.90
C CYS A 36 -19.07 2.73 38.85
N ALA A 37 -20.24 2.90 39.48
CA ALA A 37 -21.08 4.08 39.30
C ALA A 37 -20.39 5.39 39.73
N GLN A 38 -19.55 5.35 40.76
CA GLN A 38 -18.83 6.55 41.22
C GLN A 38 -17.71 6.98 40.26
N GLU A 39 -16.99 6.00 39.69
CA GLU A 39 -15.88 6.23 38.77
C GLU A 39 -16.36 6.67 37.38
N LEU A 40 -17.46 6.09 36.89
CA LEU A 40 -18.03 6.38 35.58
C LEU A 40 -18.91 7.63 35.53
N ARG A 41 -19.14 8.29 36.67
CA ARG A 41 -19.98 9.50 36.74
C ARG A 41 -19.28 10.68 36.06
N ILE A 42 -19.95 11.26 35.08
CA ILE A 42 -19.53 12.50 34.40
C ILE A 42 -20.16 13.68 35.14
N ARG A 43 -19.34 14.59 35.65
CA ARG A 43 -19.78 15.87 36.23
C ARG A 43 -19.81 16.95 35.17
N SER A 44 -20.58 18.01 35.40
CA SER A 44 -20.65 19.17 34.51
C SER A 44 -19.26 19.74 34.17
N ASP A 45 -18.40 19.87 35.18
CA ASP A 45 -17.04 20.42 35.03
C ASP A 45 -16.09 19.46 34.27
N ASP A 46 -16.37 18.15 34.31
CA ASP A 46 -15.59 17.12 33.62
C ASP A 46 -15.72 17.26 32.10
N VAL A 47 -16.86 17.76 31.59
CA VAL A 47 -17.14 17.82 30.15
C VAL A 47 -16.09 18.62 29.40
N THR A 48 -15.72 19.79 29.94
CA THR A 48 -14.67 20.61 29.32
C THR A 48 -13.28 20.10 29.70
N ALA A 49 -13.06 19.77 30.98
CA ALA A 49 -11.75 19.36 31.49
C ALA A 49 -11.20 18.08 30.85
N ARG A 50 -12.07 17.13 30.47
CA ARG A 50 -11.72 15.84 29.85
C ARG A 50 -11.94 15.83 28.34
N HIS A 51 -12.15 17.00 27.73
CA HIS A 51 -12.43 17.18 26.31
C HIS A 51 -13.50 16.22 25.77
N ILE A 52 -14.63 16.11 26.48
CA ILE A 52 -15.66 15.12 26.15
C ILE A 52 -16.33 15.45 24.82
N VAL A 53 -16.50 14.42 23.99
CA VAL A 53 -17.17 14.47 22.69
C VAL A 53 -18.31 13.48 22.63
N VAL A 54 -19.29 13.77 21.79
CA VAL A 54 -20.42 12.89 21.52
C VAL A 54 -20.58 12.65 20.04
N ALA A 55 -21.05 11.46 19.69
CA ALA A 55 -21.55 11.14 18.36
C ALA A 55 -23.07 11.30 18.37
N GLU A 56 -23.61 12.14 17.50
CA GLU A 56 -25.05 12.38 17.38
C GLU A 56 -25.55 12.11 15.96
N ASN A 57 -26.79 11.64 15.85
CA ASN A 57 -27.46 11.48 14.56
C ASN A 57 -28.13 12.79 14.10
N GLU A 58 -28.79 12.76 12.94
CA GLU A 58 -29.49 13.92 12.37
C GLU A 58 -30.64 14.44 13.22
N ARG A 59 -31.20 13.60 14.10
CA ARG A 59 -32.27 13.96 15.04
C ARG A 59 -31.72 14.61 16.32
N GLY A 60 -30.39 14.69 16.48
CA GLY A 60 -29.74 15.18 17.68
C GLY A 60 -29.66 14.16 18.81
N GLU A 61 -30.00 12.89 18.55
CA GLU A 61 -29.90 11.82 19.54
C GLU A 61 -28.42 11.44 19.71
N VAL A 62 -27.94 11.45 20.96
CA VAL A 62 -26.58 11.02 21.30
C VAL A 62 -26.51 9.50 21.24
N LEU A 63 -25.61 9.00 20.39
CA LEU A 63 -25.39 7.57 20.16
C LEU A 63 -24.13 7.04 20.87
N GLY A 64 -23.28 7.92 21.39
CA GLY A 64 -22.08 7.53 22.10
C GLY A 64 -21.28 8.73 22.58
N VAL A 65 -20.33 8.47 23.47
CA VAL A 65 -19.49 9.45 24.15
C VAL A 65 -18.04 8.98 24.19
N ALA A 66 -17.09 9.92 24.07
CA ALA A 66 -15.68 9.67 24.33
C ALA A 66 -15.02 10.84 25.06
N SER A 67 -13.91 10.60 25.75
CA SER A 67 -13.07 11.65 26.36
C SER A 67 -11.63 11.56 25.87
N LEU A 68 -10.93 12.69 25.89
CA LEU A 68 -9.50 12.76 25.61
C LEU A 68 -8.84 13.55 26.72
N GLU A 69 -8.10 12.82 27.55
CA GLU A 69 -7.58 13.30 28.83
C GLU A 69 -6.06 13.41 28.78
N GLY A 70 -5.50 14.12 29.75
CA GLY A 70 -4.06 14.36 29.82
C GLY A 70 -3.57 15.46 28.87
N THR A 71 -2.26 15.51 28.67
CA THR A 71 -1.57 16.56 27.89
C THR A 71 -0.45 15.97 27.06
N ALA A 72 0.00 16.66 26.02
CA ALA A 72 1.15 16.18 25.24
C ALA A 72 2.40 15.95 26.12
N PRO A 73 3.22 14.93 25.80
CA PRO A 73 3.11 14.03 24.65
C PRO A 73 2.26 12.77 24.92
N ARG A 74 1.63 12.64 26.09
CA ARG A 74 0.89 11.44 26.51
C ARG A 74 -0.55 11.79 26.89
N ALA A 75 -1.48 11.37 26.04
CA ALA A 75 -2.91 11.49 26.30
C ALA A 75 -3.50 10.13 26.71
N GLU A 76 -4.74 10.17 27.21
CA GLU A 76 -5.51 9.01 27.61
C GLU A 76 -6.91 9.04 27.00
N LEU A 77 -7.38 7.89 26.52
CA LEU A 77 -8.79 7.69 26.18
C LEU A 77 -9.51 7.21 27.44
N GLY A 78 -10.07 8.15 28.21
CA GLY A 78 -10.70 7.80 29.50
C GLY A 78 -12.11 7.22 29.35
N LEU A 79 -12.89 7.70 28.38
CA LEU A 79 -14.22 7.20 28.07
C LEU A 79 -14.31 6.84 26.58
N LEU A 80 -14.95 5.71 26.27
CA LEU A 80 -15.47 5.40 24.95
C LEU A 80 -16.65 4.45 25.08
N PHE A 81 -17.86 4.99 25.07
CA PHE A 81 -19.09 4.23 25.27
C PHE A 81 -20.10 4.52 24.16
N VAL A 82 -20.85 3.50 23.77
CA VAL A 82 -21.84 3.57 22.70
C VAL A 82 -23.18 3.10 23.26
N GLU A 83 -24.25 3.80 22.91
CA GLU A 83 -25.61 3.40 23.28
C GLU A 83 -25.87 1.97 22.77
N PRO A 84 -26.39 1.05 23.61
CA PRO A 84 -26.67 -0.32 23.21
C PRO A 84 -27.42 -0.48 21.87
N SER A 85 -28.39 0.39 21.58
CA SER A 85 -29.15 0.36 20.31
C SER A 85 -28.31 0.73 19.07
N ALA A 86 -27.15 1.35 19.27
CA ALA A 86 -26.22 1.79 18.23
C ALA A 86 -24.94 0.94 18.15
N LEU A 87 -24.80 -0.10 18.98
CA LEU A 87 -23.67 -1.03 18.91
C LEU A 87 -23.63 -1.74 17.55
N GLY A 88 -22.41 -1.99 17.05
CA GLY A 88 -22.20 -2.60 15.73
C GLY A 88 -22.43 -1.67 14.53
N GLN A 89 -22.91 -0.45 14.73
CA GLN A 89 -23.21 0.50 13.63
C GLN A 89 -22.03 1.43 13.28
N GLY A 90 -20.86 1.23 13.90
CA GLY A 90 -19.64 2.01 13.62
C GLY A 90 -19.46 3.29 14.44
N VAL A 91 -20.37 3.60 15.38
CA VAL A 91 -20.28 4.79 16.24
C VAL A 91 -18.98 4.83 17.06
N GLY A 92 -18.60 3.72 17.71
CA GLY A 92 -17.35 3.66 18.47
C GLY A 92 -16.10 3.90 17.60
N ARG A 93 -16.10 3.37 16.37
CA ARG A 93 -15.02 3.61 15.38
C ARG A 93 -14.93 5.08 14.99
N LEU A 94 -16.07 5.74 14.80
CA LEU A 94 -16.14 7.18 14.50
C LEU A 94 -15.57 8.02 15.65
N LEU A 95 -16.00 7.75 16.88
CA LEU A 95 -15.52 8.43 18.09
C LEU A 95 -14.00 8.23 18.29
N TYR A 96 -13.51 6.99 18.21
CA TYR A 96 -12.09 6.70 18.38
C TYR A 96 -11.20 7.43 17.35
N ARG A 97 -11.63 7.47 16.08
CA ARG A 97 -10.92 8.23 15.04
C ARG A 97 -10.89 9.73 15.33
N ASP A 98 -11.99 10.28 15.86
CA ASP A 98 -12.04 11.69 16.28
C ASP A 98 -11.09 11.96 17.46
N VAL A 99 -11.01 11.05 18.42
CA VAL A 99 -10.06 11.11 19.54
C VAL A 99 -8.62 11.10 19.02
N LEU A 100 -8.25 10.20 18.11
CA LEU A 100 -6.90 10.18 17.52
C LEU A 100 -6.58 11.50 16.81
N ARG A 101 -7.51 12.04 16.03
CA ARG A 101 -7.35 13.35 15.35
C ARG A 101 -7.10 14.46 16.36
N ARG A 102 -7.89 14.53 17.44
CA ARG A 102 -7.71 15.52 18.51
C ARG A 102 -6.42 15.32 19.29
N ALA A 103 -6.00 14.07 19.51
CA ALA A 103 -4.74 13.76 20.17
C ALA A 103 -3.55 14.28 19.34
N VAL A 104 -3.62 14.16 18.01
CA VAL A 104 -2.64 14.78 17.10
C VAL A 104 -2.66 16.30 17.21
N GLU A 105 -3.84 16.94 17.25
CA GLU A 105 -3.98 18.39 17.41
C GLU A 105 -3.43 18.90 18.75
N LEU A 106 -3.56 18.10 19.82
CA LEU A 106 -2.93 18.37 21.12
C LEU A 106 -1.42 18.15 21.13
N GLY A 107 -0.84 17.55 20.09
CA GLY A 107 0.58 17.18 20.03
C GLY A 107 0.93 15.88 20.78
N ALA A 108 -0.08 15.06 21.12
CA ALA A 108 0.15 13.77 21.76
C ALA A 108 0.76 12.76 20.77
N ARG A 109 1.75 12.01 21.26
CA ARG A 109 2.45 10.94 20.51
C ARG A 109 2.10 9.55 21.01
N ARG A 110 1.45 9.47 22.17
CA ARG A 110 1.01 8.24 22.81
C ARG A 110 -0.39 8.45 23.37
N LEU A 111 -1.30 7.56 23.01
CA LEU A 111 -2.64 7.47 23.59
C LEU A 111 -2.72 6.17 24.39
N VAL A 112 -2.89 6.29 25.71
CA VAL A 112 -3.09 5.14 26.60
C VAL A 112 -4.59 4.85 26.72
N ILE A 113 -4.93 3.57 26.76
CA ILE A 113 -6.30 3.09 26.82
C ILE A 113 -6.36 1.97 27.86
N ASP A 114 -7.09 2.19 28.95
CA ASP A 114 -7.39 1.12 29.91
C ASP A 114 -8.74 0.51 29.55
N SER A 115 -8.68 -0.66 28.89
CA SER A 115 -9.83 -1.30 28.28
C SER A 115 -10.46 -2.34 29.18
N ASP A 116 -11.79 -2.36 29.19
CA ASP A 116 -12.55 -3.55 29.57
C ASP A 116 -12.12 -4.76 28.71
N PRO A 117 -11.95 -5.98 29.27
CA PRO A 117 -11.60 -7.16 28.48
C PRO A 117 -12.56 -7.45 27.33
N HIS A 118 -13.86 -7.15 27.47
CA HIS A 118 -14.85 -7.33 26.40
C HIS A 118 -14.63 -6.35 25.23
N ALA A 119 -14.01 -5.20 25.49
CA ALA A 119 -13.67 -4.21 24.47
C ALA A 119 -12.27 -4.42 23.86
N ALA A 120 -11.47 -5.36 24.36
CA ALA A 120 -10.11 -5.61 23.87
C ALA A 120 -10.05 -5.92 22.37
N GLY A 121 -11.03 -6.68 21.85
CA GLY A 121 -11.15 -6.95 20.42
C GLY A 121 -11.39 -5.70 19.57
N PHE A 122 -12.17 -4.74 20.10
CA PHE A 122 -12.42 -3.46 19.44
C PHE A 122 -11.13 -2.64 19.31
N TYR A 123 -10.36 -2.49 20.39
CA TYR A 123 -9.13 -1.69 20.36
C TYR A 123 -8.03 -2.30 19.48
N ARG A 124 -7.88 -3.63 19.49
CA ARG A 124 -7.01 -4.32 18.52
C ARG A 124 -7.42 -4.04 17.08
N ALA A 125 -8.72 -4.12 16.77
CA ALA A 125 -9.24 -3.81 15.44
C ALA A 125 -9.05 -2.34 15.06
N MET A 126 -8.94 -1.43 16.04
CA MET A 126 -8.61 -0.02 15.84
C MET A 126 -7.10 0.26 15.71
N GLY A 127 -6.25 -0.76 15.84
CA GLY A 127 -4.79 -0.66 15.71
C GLY A 127 -4.05 -0.42 17.02
N ALA A 128 -4.75 -0.40 18.15
CA ALA A 128 -4.07 -0.26 19.44
C ALA A 128 -3.35 -1.57 19.81
N VAL A 129 -2.14 -1.45 20.33
CA VAL A 129 -1.26 -2.56 20.69
C VAL A 129 -1.38 -2.81 22.19
N ALA A 130 -1.62 -4.05 22.59
CA ALA A 130 -1.72 -4.41 24.00
C ALA A 130 -0.34 -4.29 24.66
N VAL A 131 -0.29 -3.68 25.85
CA VAL A 131 0.91 -3.56 26.67
C VAL A 131 0.76 -4.53 27.84
N THR A 132 1.72 -5.43 28.03
CA THR A 132 1.77 -6.27 29.22
C THR A 132 1.96 -5.39 30.45
N ALA A 133 0.94 -5.33 31.31
CA ALA A 133 1.05 -4.65 32.60
C ALA A 133 2.05 -5.40 33.51
N PRO A 134 2.94 -4.72 34.25
CA PRO A 134 3.60 -5.34 35.39
C PRO A 134 2.52 -5.72 36.41
N GLY A 135 2.51 -6.99 36.83
CA GLY A 135 1.54 -7.67 37.72
C GLY A 135 0.53 -6.81 38.51
N GLY A 136 -0.75 -7.17 38.40
CA GLY A 136 -1.85 -6.68 39.25
C GLY A 136 -2.70 -7.86 39.74
N GLY A 137 -3.03 -7.87 41.03
CA GLY A 137 -3.56 -9.01 41.80
C GLY A 137 -5.00 -9.46 41.50
N ALA A 138 -5.41 -10.51 42.23
CA ALA A 138 -6.39 -11.51 41.81
C ALA A 138 -7.91 -11.18 41.94
N ASP A 139 -8.33 -9.96 42.30
CA ASP A 139 -9.74 -9.72 42.68
C ASP A 139 -10.45 -8.52 42.01
N ALA A 140 -10.04 -8.12 40.80
CA ALA A 140 -10.86 -7.28 39.92
C ALA A 140 -10.72 -7.76 38.48
N VAL A 141 -11.76 -7.61 37.64
CA VAL A 141 -11.66 -7.85 36.19
C VAL A 141 -10.50 -7.00 35.65
N ALA A 142 -9.35 -7.62 35.42
CA ALA A 142 -8.12 -6.89 35.11
C ALA A 142 -8.29 -6.15 33.79
N LEU A 143 -8.24 -4.82 33.83
CA LEU A 143 -8.25 -3.99 32.62
C LEU A 143 -7.07 -4.38 31.74
N VAL A 144 -7.30 -4.41 30.43
CA VAL A 144 -6.26 -4.63 29.44
C VAL A 144 -5.76 -3.27 28.98
N ARG A 145 -4.49 -2.97 29.25
CA ARG A 145 -3.87 -1.72 28.80
C ARG A 145 -3.47 -1.83 27.33
N PHE A 146 -3.88 -0.85 26.54
CA PHE A 146 -3.48 -0.67 25.15
C PHE A 146 -2.77 0.68 24.96
N GLU A 147 -1.96 0.75 23.92
CA GLU A 147 -1.37 1.98 23.42
C GLU A 147 -1.63 2.14 21.93
N ALA A 148 -1.91 3.37 21.51
CA ALA A 148 -1.85 3.79 20.12
C ALA A 148 -0.88 4.96 19.98
N ALA A 149 -0.33 5.14 18.78
CA ALA A 149 0.57 6.25 18.45
C ALA A 149 -0.14 7.21 17.48
N PRO A 150 -0.89 8.21 17.97
CA PRO A 150 -1.55 9.18 17.09
C PRO A 150 -0.52 9.90 16.22
N VAL A 151 -0.75 9.92 14.91
CA VAL A 151 0.06 10.67 13.96
C VAL A 151 -0.83 11.36 12.93
N PRO A 152 -0.46 12.57 12.46
CA PRO A 152 -1.11 13.15 11.31
C PRO A 152 -0.78 12.32 10.07
N LEU A 153 -1.47 12.60 8.95
CA LEU A 153 -1.06 12.07 7.64
C LEU A 153 0.44 12.37 7.39
N ALA A 154 1.16 11.50 6.69
CA ALA A 154 2.57 11.76 6.40
C ALA A 154 2.78 13.08 5.63
N ASP A 155 3.91 13.76 5.87
CA ASP A 155 4.23 15.04 5.22
C ASP A 155 4.28 14.92 3.69
N TRP A 156 4.96 13.89 3.18
CA TRP A 156 5.03 13.60 1.75
C TRP A 156 3.63 13.35 1.16
N ALA A 157 2.75 12.68 1.90
CA ALA A 157 1.39 12.39 1.46
C ALA A 157 0.53 13.66 1.41
N ARG A 158 0.72 14.59 2.37
CA ARG A 158 0.13 15.93 2.28
C ARG A 158 0.67 16.69 1.09
N ALA A 159 1.96 16.65 0.83
CA ALA A 159 2.55 17.33 -0.31
C ALA A 159 2.08 16.75 -1.66
N TRP A 160 1.78 15.45 -1.72
CA TRP A 160 1.32 14.77 -2.95
C TRP A 160 -0.05 15.26 -3.45
N THR A 161 -1.03 15.42 -2.55
CA THR A 161 -2.41 15.83 -2.92
C THR A 161 -2.89 17.11 -2.23
N GLY A 162 -1.99 17.87 -1.61
CA GLY A 162 -2.36 19.03 -0.76
C GLY A 162 -3.04 18.63 0.56
N GLY A 163 -2.92 17.38 0.99
CA GLY A 163 -3.55 16.83 2.19
C GLY A 163 -5.04 16.52 2.04
N GLY A 164 -5.61 16.76 0.85
CA GLY A 164 -7.00 16.52 0.54
C GLY A 164 -7.23 15.25 -0.28
N ARG A 165 -8.48 15.10 -0.72
CA ARG A 165 -8.89 14.01 -1.61
C ARG A 165 -8.44 14.29 -3.04
N ALA A 166 -8.25 13.24 -3.84
CA ALA A 166 -7.83 13.36 -5.24
C ALA A 166 -8.69 12.50 -6.18
N VAL A 167 -8.82 12.91 -7.44
CA VAL A 167 -9.41 12.08 -8.49
C VAL A 167 -8.31 11.19 -9.07
N HIS A 168 -8.52 9.88 -9.10
CA HIS A 168 -7.51 8.92 -9.56
C HIS A 168 -7.86 8.38 -10.94
N LEU A 169 -6.90 8.44 -11.86
CA LEU A 169 -7.04 7.99 -13.24
C LEU A 169 -6.21 6.71 -13.47
N GLY A 170 -6.86 5.55 -13.59
CA GLY A 170 -6.22 4.25 -13.81
C GLY A 170 -5.66 4.04 -15.22
N ASN A 171 -4.80 4.93 -15.68
CA ASN A 171 -4.27 4.97 -17.05
C ASN A 171 -3.04 4.06 -17.28
N VAL A 172 -2.95 2.93 -16.58
CA VAL A 172 -1.79 2.00 -16.65
C VAL A 172 -1.52 1.53 -18.09
N GLY A 173 -2.56 1.06 -18.79
CA GLY A 173 -2.44 0.65 -20.19
C GLY A 173 -2.02 1.78 -21.12
N GLU A 174 -2.55 2.99 -20.89
CA GLU A 174 -2.17 4.21 -21.63
C GLU A 174 -0.71 4.58 -21.43
N PHE A 175 -0.22 4.51 -20.19
CA PHE A 175 1.18 4.79 -19.88
C PHE A 175 2.12 3.79 -20.54
N ASN A 176 1.83 2.49 -20.39
CA ASN A 176 2.67 1.40 -20.91
C ASN A 176 2.75 1.41 -22.44
N ALA A 177 1.66 1.81 -23.12
CA ALA A 177 1.62 1.89 -24.58
C ALA A 177 2.64 2.89 -25.17
N GLN A 178 3.17 3.83 -24.37
CA GLN A 178 4.22 4.75 -24.80
C GLN A 178 5.58 4.06 -25.03
N PHE A 179 5.77 2.88 -24.46
CA PHE A 179 7.04 2.15 -24.43
C PHE A 179 6.97 0.77 -25.08
N ALA A 180 5.78 0.31 -25.45
CA ALA A 180 5.58 -1.00 -26.04
C ALA A 180 6.29 -1.13 -27.39
N ASP A 181 7.08 -2.19 -27.57
CA ASP A 181 7.46 -2.68 -28.90
C ASP A 181 6.22 -3.33 -29.50
N ALA A 182 5.78 -2.87 -30.67
CA ALA A 182 4.62 -3.39 -31.40
C ALA A 182 4.67 -4.92 -31.67
N THR A 183 5.82 -5.57 -31.43
CA THR A 183 5.99 -7.03 -31.53
C THR A 183 5.67 -7.83 -30.27
N LEU A 184 5.42 -7.18 -29.12
CA LEU A 184 5.17 -7.81 -27.80
C LEU A 184 3.69 -7.80 -27.37
N ASP A 185 2.78 -7.74 -28.35
CA ASP A 185 1.33 -7.45 -28.27
C ASP A 185 0.47 -8.37 -27.33
N ARG A 186 1.08 -9.29 -26.57
CA ARG A 186 0.39 -10.16 -25.59
C ARG A 186 0.40 -9.63 -24.15
N GLU A 187 1.20 -8.60 -23.82
CA GLU A 187 1.37 -8.09 -22.44
C GLU A 187 0.35 -7.02 -22.01
N GLN A 188 -0.64 -6.67 -22.84
CA GLN A 188 -1.64 -5.65 -22.48
C GLN A 188 -2.74 -6.16 -21.53
N ARG A 189 -2.94 -7.49 -21.41
CA ARG A 189 -3.95 -8.06 -20.49
C ARG A 189 -3.63 -7.75 -19.02
N PRO A 190 -2.41 -7.95 -18.49
CA PRO A 190 -2.12 -7.54 -17.12
C PRO A 190 -2.36 -6.03 -16.85
N ALA A 191 -2.09 -5.16 -17.83
CA ALA A 191 -2.17 -3.71 -17.64
C ALA A 191 -3.57 -3.21 -17.26
N HIS A 192 -4.63 -3.83 -17.79
CA HIS A 192 -6.00 -3.43 -17.43
C HIS A 192 -6.37 -3.80 -15.99
N HIS A 193 -5.88 -4.94 -15.48
CA HIS A 193 -6.12 -5.34 -14.09
C HIS A 193 -5.43 -4.37 -13.12
N TYR A 194 -4.20 -3.96 -13.44
CA TYR A 194 -3.43 -3.03 -12.62
C TYR A 194 -4.08 -1.65 -12.52
N ALA A 195 -5.01 -1.28 -13.41
CA ALA A 195 -5.80 -0.06 -13.25
C ALA A 195 -6.61 -0.06 -11.94
N CYS A 196 -6.93 -1.22 -11.35
CA CYS A 196 -7.57 -1.30 -10.03
C CYS A 196 -6.71 -0.69 -8.91
N LEU A 197 -5.39 -0.65 -9.08
CA LEU A 197 -4.49 0.02 -8.14
C LEU A 197 -4.74 1.53 -8.05
N ALA A 198 -5.48 2.11 -9.01
CA ALA A 198 -5.94 3.50 -8.92
C ALA A 198 -6.78 3.78 -7.67
N ALA A 199 -7.35 2.76 -7.01
CA ALA A 199 -7.94 2.95 -5.69
C ALA A 199 -6.96 3.59 -4.69
N PHE A 200 -5.66 3.36 -4.83
CA PHE A 200 -4.64 3.68 -3.85
C PHE A 200 -3.56 4.67 -4.35
N TYR A 201 -3.81 5.45 -5.40
CA TYR A 201 -2.84 6.46 -5.91
C TYR A 201 -2.65 7.66 -4.96
N SER A 202 -3.51 7.78 -3.96
CA SER A 202 -3.33 8.64 -2.81
C SER A 202 -3.96 7.97 -1.58
N PRO A 203 -3.69 8.48 -0.36
CA PRO A 203 -4.29 7.91 0.85
C PRO A 203 -5.82 8.09 0.93
N TYR A 204 -6.42 8.97 0.11
CA TYR A 204 -7.87 9.20 0.13
C TYR A 204 -8.45 9.66 -1.23
N PRO A 205 -9.07 8.76 -2.02
CA PRO A 205 -9.71 9.13 -3.28
C PRO A 205 -11.00 9.96 -3.09
N ALA A 206 -11.23 10.87 -4.03
CA ALA A 206 -12.51 11.51 -4.31
C ALA A 206 -13.34 10.70 -5.30
N ALA A 207 -12.70 10.30 -6.39
CA ALA A 207 -13.29 9.49 -7.44
C ALA A 207 -12.25 8.57 -8.07
N LEU A 208 -12.70 7.43 -8.58
CA LEU A 208 -11.91 6.47 -9.35
C LEU A 208 -12.39 6.50 -10.80
N VAL A 209 -11.46 6.67 -11.74
CA VAL A 209 -11.73 6.64 -13.17
C VAL A 209 -10.98 5.45 -13.76
N LEU A 210 -11.72 4.43 -14.21
CA LEU A 210 -11.21 3.11 -14.54
C LEU A 210 -11.58 2.70 -15.98
N PRO A 211 -10.71 1.98 -16.69
CA PRO A 211 -10.98 1.56 -18.06
C PRO A 211 -12.04 0.46 -18.13
N ARG A 212 -12.07 -0.45 -17.14
CA ARG A 212 -12.94 -1.64 -17.10
C ARG A 212 -13.88 -1.60 -15.91
N PRO A 213 -15.05 -2.27 -15.99
CA PRO A 213 -15.94 -2.40 -14.85
C PRO A 213 -15.26 -3.12 -13.68
N VAL A 214 -15.60 -2.73 -12.46
CA VAL A 214 -15.11 -3.34 -11.22
C VAL A 214 -16.27 -3.76 -10.32
N PRO A 215 -16.09 -4.84 -9.52
CA PRO A 215 -17.13 -5.24 -8.57
C PRO A 215 -17.46 -4.12 -7.58
N ARG A 216 -18.74 -3.86 -7.36
CA ARG A 216 -19.18 -2.82 -6.41
C ARG A 216 -18.75 -3.18 -4.98
N ALA A 217 -18.92 -4.42 -4.58
CA ALA A 217 -18.57 -4.90 -3.25
C ALA A 217 -17.06 -4.74 -2.94
N TRP A 218 -16.19 -4.82 -3.96
CA TRP A 218 -14.77 -4.48 -3.81
C TRP A 218 -14.59 -3.04 -3.33
N THR A 219 -15.17 -2.06 -4.02
CA THR A 219 -15.03 -0.65 -3.63
C THR A 219 -15.60 -0.38 -2.25
N GLU A 220 -16.72 -1.01 -1.88
CA GLU A 220 -17.34 -0.90 -0.56
C GLU A 220 -16.44 -1.48 0.54
N LEU A 221 -15.81 -2.64 0.30
CA LEU A 221 -14.89 -3.26 1.24
C LEU A 221 -13.62 -2.41 1.43
N VAL A 222 -13.02 -1.93 0.34
CA VAL A 222 -11.84 -1.05 0.41
C VAL A 222 -12.16 0.23 1.17
N CYS A 223 -13.28 0.89 0.87
CA CYS A 223 -13.73 2.09 1.60
C CYS A 223 -13.89 1.82 3.10
N ARG A 224 -14.44 0.66 3.47
CA ARG A 224 -14.60 0.27 4.88
C ARG A 224 -13.26 0.10 5.59
N GLN A 225 -12.31 -0.61 4.96
CA GLN A 225 -11.00 -0.90 5.54
C GLN A 225 -10.14 0.35 5.72
N LEU A 226 -10.17 1.22 4.71
CA LEU A 226 -9.38 2.46 4.65
C LEU A 226 -10.18 3.69 5.06
N GLY A 227 -11.36 3.49 5.67
CA GLY A 227 -12.20 4.56 6.22
C GLY A 227 -12.53 5.68 5.23
N TRP A 228 -12.68 5.37 3.95
CA TRP A 228 -13.07 6.34 2.93
C TRP A 228 -14.58 6.50 2.88
N THR A 229 -15.05 7.71 2.56
CA THR A 229 -16.47 8.02 2.41
C THR A 229 -16.71 8.84 1.17
N GLY A 230 -17.83 8.61 0.47
CA GLY A 230 -18.23 9.40 -0.69
C GLY A 230 -17.28 9.28 -1.88
N VAL A 231 -16.68 8.11 -2.10
CA VAL A 231 -15.83 7.84 -3.27
C VAL A 231 -16.73 7.54 -4.46
N GLU A 232 -16.63 8.34 -5.51
CA GLU A 232 -17.33 8.10 -6.78
C GLU A 232 -16.54 7.11 -7.65
N VAL A 233 -17.23 6.31 -8.46
CA VAL A 233 -16.59 5.32 -9.33
C VAL A 233 -17.15 5.49 -10.74
N TYR A 234 -16.25 5.78 -11.69
CA TYR A 234 -16.51 5.88 -13.11
C TYR A 234 -15.70 4.80 -13.81
N ASP A 235 -16.33 3.70 -14.15
CA ASP A 235 -15.68 2.52 -14.73
C ASP A 235 -16.28 2.14 -16.09
N GLY A 236 -15.74 1.09 -16.71
CA GLY A 236 -16.24 0.61 -18.01
C GLY A 236 -16.14 1.63 -19.15
N LEU A 237 -15.16 2.55 -19.08
CA LEU A 237 -15.02 3.63 -20.05
C LEU A 237 -14.41 3.19 -21.39
N LEU A 238 -13.76 2.02 -21.41
CA LEU A 238 -13.07 1.43 -22.55
C LEU A 238 -13.50 -0.02 -22.83
N ASP A 239 -13.72 -0.32 -24.12
CA ASP A 239 -13.87 -1.70 -24.62
C ASP A 239 -12.51 -2.36 -24.88
N THR A 240 -11.47 -1.58 -25.13
CA THR A 240 -10.08 -2.02 -25.33
C THR A 240 -9.11 -0.94 -24.84
N ASP A 241 -7.96 -1.34 -24.31
CA ASP A 241 -6.85 -0.43 -24.02
C ASP A 241 -6.03 -0.16 -25.28
N PRO A 242 -5.21 0.91 -25.33
CA PRO A 242 -5.09 2.03 -24.40
C PRO A 242 -6.01 3.23 -24.72
N GLY A 243 -6.06 4.24 -23.84
CA GLY A 243 -6.64 5.57 -24.18
C GLY A 243 -7.63 6.16 -23.18
N LEU A 244 -7.48 5.88 -21.89
CA LEU A 244 -8.43 6.28 -20.86
C LEU A 244 -8.64 7.80 -20.78
N ALA A 245 -7.56 8.61 -20.86
CA ALA A 245 -7.69 10.06 -20.76
C ALA A 245 -8.46 10.65 -21.95
N ASP A 246 -8.23 10.15 -23.16
CA ASP A 246 -8.98 10.60 -24.33
C ASP A 246 -10.44 10.12 -24.29
N ALA A 247 -10.71 8.93 -23.75
CA ALA A 247 -12.07 8.45 -23.52
C ALA A 247 -12.85 9.32 -22.52
N VAL A 248 -12.19 9.81 -21.46
CA VAL A 248 -12.79 10.80 -20.55
C VAL A 248 -13.06 12.11 -21.28
N ARG A 249 -12.10 12.63 -22.05
CA ARG A 249 -12.26 13.89 -22.82
C ARG A 249 -13.37 13.81 -23.87
N ALA A 250 -13.59 12.65 -24.46
CA ALA A 250 -14.69 12.41 -25.40
C ALA A 250 -16.09 12.45 -24.75
N ARG A 251 -16.16 12.52 -23.41
CA ARG A 251 -17.40 12.60 -22.61
C ARG A 251 -17.40 13.92 -21.82
N PRO A 252 -17.87 15.04 -22.39
CA PRO A 252 -17.71 16.37 -21.79
C PRO A 252 -18.26 16.51 -20.36
N ALA A 253 -19.39 15.87 -20.06
CA ALA A 253 -19.96 15.87 -18.71
C ALA A 253 -19.04 15.17 -17.69
N LEU A 254 -18.49 14.01 -18.05
CA LEU A 254 -17.54 13.28 -17.21
C LEU A 254 -16.22 14.06 -17.08
N ALA A 255 -15.70 14.61 -18.17
CA ALA A 255 -14.50 15.45 -18.13
C ALA A 255 -14.67 16.63 -17.18
N ALA A 256 -15.84 17.29 -17.19
CA ALA A 256 -16.17 18.37 -16.27
C ALA A 256 -16.26 17.90 -14.80
N GLN A 257 -16.80 16.70 -14.54
CA GLN A 257 -16.81 16.12 -13.18
C GLN A 257 -15.39 15.80 -12.69
N VAL A 258 -14.58 15.17 -13.53
CA VAL A 258 -13.20 14.73 -13.21
C VAL A 258 -12.27 15.91 -13.00
N THR A 259 -12.45 17.02 -13.73
CA THR A 259 -11.52 18.17 -13.71
C THR A 259 -12.07 19.42 -13.00
N GLY A 260 -13.39 19.56 -12.89
CA GLY A 260 -14.05 20.80 -12.44
C GLY A 260 -14.10 20.99 -10.93
N ALA A 261 -13.84 19.96 -10.13
CA ALA A 261 -13.92 20.03 -8.66
C ALA A 261 -12.70 20.72 -8.00
N GLY A 262 -11.68 21.13 -8.78
CA GLY A 262 -10.44 21.70 -8.25
C GLY A 262 -9.58 20.72 -7.45
N LEU A 263 -9.93 19.43 -7.47
CA LEU A 263 -9.18 18.37 -6.81
C LEU A 263 -7.96 17.96 -7.67
N PRO A 264 -6.85 17.54 -7.04
CA PRO A 264 -5.73 16.95 -7.77
C PRO A 264 -6.18 15.75 -8.61
N LEU A 265 -5.74 15.70 -9.87
CA LEU A 265 -5.94 14.56 -10.76
C LEU A 265 -4.64 13.75 -10.83
N VAL A 266 -4.68 12.51 -10.31
CA VAL A 266 -3.51 11.66 -10.12
C VAL A 266 -3.56 10.47 -11.09
N PRO A 267 -2.63 10.35 -12.05
CA PRO A 267 -2.53 9.21 -12.95
C PRO A 267 -1.58 8.13 -12.38
N TRP A 268 -1.58 6.94 -12.99
CA TRP A 268 -0.50 5.96 -12.81
C TRP A 268 0.85 6.57 -13.21
N GLY A 269 0.87 7.16 -14.40
CA GLY A 269 2.01 7.88 -14.92
C GLY A 269 1.57 8.89 -15.98
N ARG A 270 2.44 9.86 -16.25
CA ARG A 270 2.13 10.95 -17.18
C ARG A 270 2.14 10.47 -18.62
N THR A 271 1.18 10.96 -19.40
CA THR A 271 1.07 10.72 -20.83
C THR A 271 0.67 12.02 -21.53
N ARG A 272 0.89 12.11 -22.84
CA ARG A 272 0.39 13.25 -23.62
C ARG A 272 -1.16 13.39 -23.57
N PRO A 273 -1.95 12.31 -23.70
CA PRO A 273 -3.40 12.35 -23.46
C PRO A 273 -3.79 12.86 -22.07
N PHE A 274 -3.12 12.38 -21.01
CA PHE A 274 -3.32 12.86 -19.64
C PHE A 274 -3.07 14.36 -19.52
N GLY A 275 -1.96 14.87 -20.08
CA GLY A 275 -1.65 16.30 -20.06
C GLY A 275 -2.77 17.15 -20.67
N ARG A 276 -3.38 16.70 -21.77
CA ARG A 276 -4.53 17.39 -22.37
C ARG A 276 -5.78 17.38 -21.49
N LEU A 277 -6.02 16.29 -20.75
CA LEU A 277 -7.15 16.19 -19.82
C LEU A 277 -6.92 17.08 -18.59
N ALA A 278 -5.71 17.04 -18.02
CA ALA A 278 -5.34 17.77 -16.82
C ALA A 278 -5.05 19.27 -17.06
N GLY A 279 -5.08 19.74 -18.31
CA GLY A 279 -4.66 21.10 -18.67
C GLY A 279 -3.18 21.37 -18.40
N ARG A 280 -2.33 20.33 -18.43
CA ARG A 280 -0.90 20.41 -18.14
C ARG A 280 -0.08 20.28 -19.43
N PRO A 281 0.92 21.14 -19.68
CA PRO A 281 1.84 20.98 -20.80
C PRO A 281 2.56 19.63 -20.72
N TRP A 282 2.68 18.96 -21.86
CA TRP A 282 3.50 17.75 -22.02
C TRP A 282 4.79 18.12 -22.72
N GLN A 283 5.94 17.90 -22.07
CA GLN A 283 7.24 18.11 -22.70
C GLN A 283 7.85 16.80 -23.21
N PRO A 284 8.34 16.77 -24.47
CA PRO A 284 9.15 15.67 -24.95
C PRO A 284 10.38 15.48 -24.06
N GLY A 285 10.56 14.27 -23.51
CA GLY A 285 11.69 13.96 -22.63
C GLY A 285 11.40 13.99 -21.13
N GLU A 286 10.18 14.35 -20.68
CA GLU A 286 9.79 14.22 -19.26
C GLU A 286 10.06 12.82 -18.71
N LEU A 287 9.86 11.79 -19.54
CA LEU A 287 10.08 10.39 -19.18
C LEU A 287 11.42 9.84 -19.67
N ARG A 288 12.42 10.71 -19.93
CA ARG A 288 13.74 10.27 -20.46
C ARG A 288 14.35 9.16 -19.62
N TYR A 289 14.24 9.25 -18.29
CA TYR A 289 14.85 8.30 -17.37
C TYR A 289 14.03 7.02 -17.15
N GLU A 290 12.86 6.85 -17.80
CA GLU A 290 12.27 5.50 -17.94
C GLU A 290 13.13 4.57 -18.82
N SER A 291 14.00 5.14 -19.67
CA SER A 291 15.01 4.35 -20.38
C SER A 291 16.06 3.87 -19.38
N LYS A 292 16.26 2.55 -19.33
CA LYS A 292 17.27 1.91 -18.47
C LYS A 292 18.69 2.41 -18.74
N SER A 293 19.02 2.75 -20.00
CA SER A 293 20.34 3.30 -20.32
C SER A 293 20.48 4.77 -19.91
N ALA A 294 19.44 5.59 -20.10
CA ALA A 294 19.46 6.97 -19.64
C ALA A 294 19.51 7.06 -18.11
N ALA A 295 18.80 6.17 -17.40
CA ALA A 295 18.87 6.03 -15.94
C ALA A 295 20.28 5.60 -15.50
N HIS A 296 20.89 4.61 -16.17
CA HIS A 296 22.26 4.19 -15.88
C HIS A 296 23.28 5.32 -16.04
N GLU A 297 23.17 6.11 -17.12
CA GLU A 297 23.98 7.32 -17.31
C GLU A 297 23.77 8.35 -16.20
N LEU A 298 22.53 8.52 -15.74
CA LEU A 298 22.21 9.40 -14.61
C LEU A 298 22.89 8.93 -13.32
N PHE A 299 22.81 7.64 -13.02
CA PHE A 299 23.47 7.04 -11.86
C PHE A 299 24.99 7.27 -11.92
N GLY A 300 25.60 7.08 -13.08
CA GLY A 300 27.02 7.35 -13.29
C GLY A 300 27.40 8.81 -13.00
N ARG A 301 26.57 9.77 -13.44
CA ARG A 301 26.79 11.20 -13.12
C ARG A 301 26.69 11.49 -11.63
N ILE A 302 25.67 10.96 -10.96
CA ILE A 302 25.48 11.13 -9.50
C ILE A 302 26.68 10.56 -8.74
N LEU A 303 27.19 9.39 -9.14
CA LEU A 303 28.36 8.80 -8.49
C LEU A 303 29.65 9.58 -8.75
N ALA A 304 29.80 10.15 -9.95
CA ALA A 304 30.94 11.01 -10.27
C ALA A 304 30.94 12.32 -9.46
N ASP A 305 29.77 12.82 -9.07
CA ASP A 305 29.57 14.04 -8.27
C ASP A 305 29.54 13.76 -6.75
N GLY A 306 30.41 12.87 -6.27
CA GLY A 306 30.58 12.62 -4.84
C GLY A 306 29.52 11.71 -4.21
N GLY A 307 28.98 10.75 -4.97
CA GLY A 307 27.94 9.81 -4.53
C GLY A 307 28.26 8.98 -3.27
N HIS A 308 27.35 8.08 -2.88
CA HIS A 308 27.47 7.37 -1.60
C HIS A 308 28.37 6.11 -1.72
N PRO A 309 29.30 5.84 -0.77
CA PRO A 309 30.23 4.70 -0.85
C PRO A 309 29.54 3.32 -0.76
N GLY A 310 28.33 3.29 -0.20
CA GLY A 310 27.46 2.11 -0.20
C GLY A 310 26.74 1.86 -1.52
N ILE A 311 27.06 2.59 -2.59
CA ILE A 311 26.48 2.43 -3.92
C ILE A 311 27.55 1.94 -4.90
N VAL A 312 27.22 0.91 -5.68
CA VAL A 312 28.07 0.38 -6.76
C VAL A 312 27.29 0.36 -8.07
N LEU A 313 27.87 0.86 -9.15
CA LEU A 313 27.22 0.86 -10.46
C LEU A 313 27.80 -0.26 -11.33
N PRO A 314 27.04 -1.34 -11.62
CA PRO A 314 27.49 -2.37 -12.55
C PRO A 314 27.70 -1.75 -13.93
N ARG A 315 28.73 -2.20 -14.66
CA ARG A 315 28.94 -1.71 -16.02
C ARG A 315 27.79 -2.16 -16.93
N GLN A 316 27.31 -1.22 -17.73
CA GLN A 316 26.29 -1.45 -18.73
C GLN A 316 26.82 -1.07 -20.12
N TRP A 317 26.43 -1.86 -21.12
CA TRP A 317 26.81 -1.67 -22.51
C TRP A 317 25.60 -1.80 -23.40
N ARG A 318 25.46 -0.86 -24.34
CA ARG A 318 24.44 -0.95 -25.39
C ARG A 318 24.95 -1.80 -26.55
N ALA A 319 24.30 -2.93 -26.81
CA ALA A 319 24.62 -3.73 -27.97
C ALA A 319 23.99 -3.11 -29.23
N GLY A 320 24.81 -2.79 -30.23
CA GLY A 320 24.37 -2.27 -31.54
C GLY A 320 23.55 -3.27 -32.39
N GLY A 321 23.22 -4.43 -31.82
CA GLY A 321 22.41 -5.47 -32.44
C GLY A 321 22.60 -6.82 -31.77
N ARG A 322 21.76 -7.79 -32.13
CA ARG A 322 21.75 -9.13 -31.49
C ARG A 322 23.05 -9.91 -31.70
N TRP A 323 23.72 -9.69 -32.82
CA TRP A 323 25.04 -10.27 -33.09
C TRP A 323 26.11 -9.74 -32.14
N ALA A 324 26.09 -8.43 -31.86
CA ALA A 324 26.97 -7.81 -30.88
C ALA A 324 26.65 -8.33 -29.47
N ALA A 325 25.37 -8.35 -29.08
CA ALA A 325 24.93 -8.91 -27.80
C ALA A 325 25.37 -10.37 -27.63
N ALA A 326 25.27 -11.20 -28.68
CA ALA A 326 25.68 -12.60 -28.63
C ALA A 326 27.19 -12.74 -28.41
N ARG A 327 28.00 -11.89 -29.07
CA ARG A 327 29.46 -11.87 -28.90
C ARG A 327 29.84 -11.47 -27.48
N MET A 328 29.19 -10.44 -26.94
CA MET A 328 29.41 -9.95 -25.57
C MET A 328 29.04 -11.03 -24.55
N LEU A 329 27.85 -11.62 -24.67
CA LEU A 329 27.40 -12.72 -23.80
C LEU A 329 28.36 -13.92 -23.87
N ALA A 330 28.79 -14.31 -25.07
CA ALA A 330 29.73 -15.41 -25.25
C ALA A 330 31.11 -15.11 -24.65
N ALA A 331 31.57 -13.85 -24.70
CA ALA A 331 32.83 -13.44 -24.08
C ALA A 331 32.76 -13.53 -22.56
N ARG A 332 31.71 -12.96 -21.95
CA ARG A 332 31.46 -13.03 -20.50
C ARG A 332 31.29 -14.48 -20.02
N THR A 333 30.55 -15.30 -20.77
CA THR A 333 30.41 -16.74 -20.48
C THR A 333 31.74 -17.48 -20.46
N ARG A 334 32.65 -17.16 -21.40
CA ARG A 334 34.01 -17.74 -21.43
C ARG A 334 34.87 -17.28 -20.25
N ALA A 335 34.60 -16.10 -19.72
CA ALA A 335 35.23 -15.59 -18.50
C ALA A 335 34.58 -16.13 -17.20
N GLY A 336 33.54 -16.98 -17.30
CA GLY A 336 32.82 -17.49 -16.14
C GLY A 336 31.84 -16.48 -15.51
N GLU A 337 31.55 -15.38 -16.20
CA GLU A 337 30.75 -14.28 -15.65
C GLU A 337 29.27 -14.42 -16.01
N SER A 338 28.41 -14.29 -15.00
CA SER A 338 26.97 -14.07 -15.20
C SER A 338 26.71 -12.70 -15.82
N THR A 339 25.63 -12.61 -16.59
CA THR A 339 25.29 -11.41 -17.38
C THR A 339 23.80 -11.11 -17.24
N VAL A 340 23.46 -9.84 -17.06
CA VAL A 340 22.07 -9.37 -17.13
C VAL A 340 21.82 -8.82 -18.54
N LEU A 341 20.77 -9.29 -19.18
CA LEU A 341 20.30 -8.77 -20.47
C LEU A 341 19.01 -8.00 -20.23
N LYS A 342 18.94 -6.75 -20.68
CA LYS A 342 17.74 -5.90 -20.53
C LYS A 342 17.27 -5.36 -21.87
N SER A 343 15.97 -5.19 -22.06
CA SER A 343 15.42 -4.25 -23.07
C SER A 343 15.63 -2.80 -22.62
N GLU A 344 15.44 -1.84 -23.53
CA GLU A 344 15.56 -0.41 -23.20
C GLU A 344 14.47 0.06 -22.21
N HIS A 345 13.25 -0.42 -22.41
CA HIS A 345 12.08 -0.21 -21.56
C HIS A 345 11.46 -1.56 -21.21
N GLY A 346 10.77 -1.67 -20.08
CA GLY A 346 10.11 -2.89 -19.61
C GLY A 346 9.27 -2.62 -18.37
N VAL A 347 8.42 -3.57 -17.95
CA VAL A 347 7.53 -3.43 -16.79
C VAL A 347 7.62 -4.68 -15.91
N GLY A 348 7.85 -4.52 -14.60
CA GLY A 348 7.76 -5.63 -13.63
C GLY A 348 8.76 -6.76 -13.86
N GLY A 349 9.97 -6.44 -14.33
CA GLY A 349 10.99 -7.43 -14.73
C GLY A 349 10.83 -7.96 -16.16
N SER A 350 9.75 -7.61 -16.88
CA SER A 350 9.63 -7.93 -18.31
C SER A 350 10.79 -7.28 -19.08
N GLY A 351 11.45 -8.09 -19.90
CA GLY A 351 12.63 -7.66 -20.66
C GLY A 351 13.96 -7.71 -19.92
N THR A 352 14.02 -8.05 -18.63
CA THR A 352 15.26 -8.32 -17.88
C THR A 352 15.48 -9.83 -17.75
N THR A 353 16.69 -10.32 -18.03
CA THR A 353 17.03 -11.75 -17.91
C THR A 353 18.43 -11.95 -17.37
N VAL A 354 18.54 -12.67 -16.26
CA VAL A 354 19.83 -13.14 -15.72
C VAL A 354 20.27 -14.41 -16.44
N VAL A 355 21.45 -14.37 -17.05
CA VAL A 355 22.02 -15.46 -17.83
C VAL A 355 23.35 -15.89 -17.20
N THR A 356 23.37 -17.10 -16.64
CA THR A 356 24.59 -17.72 -16.11
C THR A 356 25.35 -18.48 -17.20
N PRO A 357 26.66 -18.74 -17.01
CA PRO A 357 27.41 -19.60 -17.92
C PRO A 357 26.79 -20.98 -18.14
N GLU A 358 26.21 -21.60 -17.10
CA GLU A 358 25.50 -22.89 -17.24
C GLU A 358 24.29 -22.75 -18.17
N ARG A 359 23.48 -21.70 -17.99
CA ARG A 359 22.29 -21.45 -18.83
C ARG A 359 22.67 -21.26 -20.30
N VAL A 360 23.78 -20.59 -20.57
CA VAL A 360 24.29 -20.45 -21.95
C VAL A 360 24.71 -21.79 -22.54
N ARG A 361 25.44 -22.62 -21.77
CA ARG A 361 25.85 -23.96 -22.21
C ARG A 361 24.64 -24.85 -22.48
N ALA A 362 23.68 -24.88 -21.54
CA ALA A 362 22.45 -25.66 -21.64
C ALA A 362 21.58 -25.26 -22.83
N ALA A 363 21.56 -23.97 -23.19
CA ALA A 363 20.81 -23.48 -24.36
C ALA A 363 21.47 -23.81 -25.70
N GLY A 364 22.70 -24.33 -25.73
CA GLY A 364 23.48 -24.53 -26.96
C GLY A 364 24.22 -23.27 -27.44
N GLY A 365 24.48 -22.32 -26.54
CA GLY A 365 25.29 -21.13 -26.79
C GLY A 365 24.53 -19.81 -26.80
N ALA A 366 25.27 -18.70 -26.78
CA ALA A 366 24.74 -17.34 -26.61
C ALA A 366 23.67 -16.95 -27.65
N ARG A 367 23.81 -17.39 -28.90
CA ARG A 367 22.81 -17.11 -29.95
C ARG A 367 21.47 -17.77 -29.66
N ALA A 368 21.47 -18.96 -29.09
CA ALA A 368 20.25 -19.70 -28.77
C ALA A 368 19.50 -19.06 -27.59
N VAL A 369 20.24 -18.57 -26.58
CA VAL A 369 19.67 -17.75 -25.49
C VAL A 369 18.97 -16.53 -26.06
N LEU A 370 19.67 -15.74 -26.89
CA LEU A 370 19.09 -14.52 -27.43
C LEU A 370 17.84 -14.78 -28.26
N ARG A 371 17.76 -15.87 -29.04
CA ARG A 371 16.56 -16.21 -29.85
C ARG A 371 15.26 -16.25 -29.04
N ARG A 372 15.34 -16.48 -27.73
CA ARG A 372 14.19 -16.52 -26.81
C ARG A 372 13.86 -15.16 -26.18
N LEU A 373 14.69 -14.14 -26.38
CA LEU A 373 14.50 -12.78 -25.88
C LEU A 373 13.86 -11.87 -26.93
N PRO A 374 13.16 -10.79 -26.51
CA PRO A 374 12.58 -9.79 -27.40
C PRO A 374 13.53 -9.29 -28.49
N ARG A 375 12.97 -8.90 -29.64
CA ARG A 375 13.73 -8.25 -30.71
C ARG A 375 13.97 -6.78 -30.32
N GLY A 376 15.04 -6.19 -30.86
CA GLY A 376 15.45 -4.81 -30.54
C GLY A 376 16.87 -4.69 -29.99
N PRO A 377 17.33 -3.44 -29.74
CA PRO A 377 18.57 -3.19 -29.01
C PRO A 377 18.50 -3.83 -27.61
N LEU A 378 19.61 -4.42 -27.17
CA LEU A 378 19.71 -5.01 -25.85
C LEU A 378 20.80 -4.28 -25.06
N LEU A 379 20.51 -4.06 -23.79
CA LEU A 379 21.50 -3.66 -22.81
C LEU A 379 22.12 -4.95 -22.24
N VAL A 380 23.44 -4.97 -22.20
CA VAL A 380 24.23 -6.02 -21.55
C VAL A 380 24.81 -5.39 -20.29
N GLU A 381 24.62 -6.01 -19.15
CA GLU A 381 25.06 -5.46 -17.86
C GLU A 381 25.76 -6.53 -17.03
N GLU A 382 26.69 -6.08 -16.19
CA GLU A 382 27.32 -6.92 -15.18
C GLU A 382 26.27 -7.46 -14.20
N TYR A 383 26.38 -8.75 -13.88
CA TYR A 383 25.56 -9.34 -12.84
C TYR A 383 26.12 -8.97 -11.47
N VAL A 384 25.28 -8.34 -10.65
CA VAL A 384 25.59 -8.10 -9.24
C VAL A 384 25.26 -9.36 -8.44
N GLY A 385 26.30 -10.05 -7.99
CA GLY A 385 26.19 -11.22 -7.14
C GLY A 385 25.71 -10.83 -5.75
N GLY A 386 24.54 -11.33 -5.36
CA GLY A 386 24.01 -11.12 -4.02
C GLY A 386 24.63 -12.07 -2.98
N PRO A 387 24.22 -11.95 -1.71
CA PRO A 387 24.54 -12.92 -0.66
C PRO A 387 24.19 -14.36 -1.10
N VAL A 388 24.96 -15.36 -0.65
CA VAL A 388 24.77 -16.76 -1.05
C VAL A 388 23.58 -17.35 -0.28
N SER A 389 22.38 -17.20 -0.85
CA SER A 389 21.09 -17.71 -0.38
C SER A 389 21.15 -18.69 0.82
N GLY A 390 20.85 -18.19 2.02
CA GLY A 390 20.71 -18.93 3.27
C GLY A 390 19.82 -18.23 4.30
N ALA A 391 19.27 -18.99 5.26
CA ALA A 391 18.47 -18.45 6.37
C ALA A 391 19.37 -17.60 7.28
N GLY A 392 19.32 -16.27 7.12
CA GLY A 392 20.14 -15.31 7.88
C GLY A 392 20.71 -14.15 7.05
N GLU A 393 20.55 -14.16 5.73
CA GLU A 393 21.02 -13.07 4.86
C GLU A 393 19.88 -12.07 4.54
N GLY A 394 20.20 -10.77 4.56
CA GLY A 394 19.23 -9.68 4.36
C GLY A 394 18.61 -9.63 2.95
N PRO A 395 17.60 -8.76 2.73
CA PRO A 395 16.93 -8.63 1.45
C PRO A 395 17.90 -8.21 0.34
N ARG A 396 17.73 -8.82 -0.84
CA ARG A 396 18.50 -8.49 -2.03
C ARG A 396 17.88 -7.36 -2.83
N ASP A 397 16.58 -7.39 -3.03
CA ASP A 397 15.87 -6.49 -3.93
C ASP A 397 15.18 -5.39 -3.10
N LEU A 398 15.59 -4.14 -3.30
CA LEU A 398 15.09 -2.97 -2.57
C LEU A 398 14.66 -1.89 -3.57
N THR A 399 13.77 -1.00 -3.15
CA THR A 399 13.46 0.20 -3.93
C THR A 399 13.37 1.43 -3.03
N TYR A 400 13.59 2.59 -3.61
CA TYR A 400 13.36 3.89 -3.01
C TYR A 400 12.24 4.60 -3.77
N ASP A 401 11.23 5.09 -3.08
CA ASP A 401 10.17 5.91 -3.66
C ASP A 401 10.33 7.39 -3.26
N GLY A 402 10.05 8.27 -4.22
CA GLY A 402 9.96 9.71 -4.02
C GLY A 402 9.06 10.35 -5.06
N PHE A 403 8.84 11.66 -4.95
CA PHE A 403 8.19 12.40 -6.04
C PHE A 403 8.72 13.82 -6.15
N VAL A 404 8.59 14.41 -7.33
CA VAL A 404 8.88 15.82 -7.57
C VAL A 404 7.55 16.57 -7.72
N ASP A 405 7.28 17.49 -6.79
CA ASP A 405 6.08 18.32 -6.80
C ASP A 405 6.10 19.36 -7.94
N ASP A 406 4.97 20.00 -8.22
CA ASP A 406 4.85 20.99 -9.30
C ASP A 406 5.86 22.16 -9.19
N ALA A 407 6.30 22.50 -7.97
CA ALA A 407 7.30 23.52 -7.71
C ALA A 407 8.75 23.04 -7.97
N GLY A 408 8.95 21.77 -8.33
CA GLY A 408 10.26 21.18 -8.55
C GLY A 408 10.96 20.75 -7.26
N ARG A 409 10.24 20.59 -6.16
CA ARG A 409 10.82 20.07 -4.92
C ARG A 409 10.69 18.56 -4.90
N ALA A 410 11.80 17.87 -4.67
CA ALA A 410 11.82 16.44 -4.43
C ALA A 410 11.40 16.13 -2.99
N HIS A 411 10.47 15.20 -2.84
CA HIS A 411 9.98 14.69 -1.56
C HIS A 411 10.35 13.21 -1.44
N GLU A 412 10.87 12.85 -0.27
CA GLU A 412 11.13 11.46 0.11
C GLU A 412 9.84 10.81 0.59
N VAL A 413 9.57 9.59 0.10
CA VAL A 413 8.45 8.77 0.58
C VAL A 413 8.99 7.68 1.51
N GLY A 414 10.00 6.94 1.05
CA GLY A 414 10.70 5.94 1.85
C GLY A 414 11.28 4.80 1.01
N GLY A 415 11.85 3.81 1.69
CA GLY A 415 12.36 2.61 1.06
C GLY A 415 11.49 1.37 1.31
N ALA A 416 11.55 0.42 0.38
CA ALA A 416 10.81 -0.83 0.42
C ALA A 416 11.71 -2.04 0.15
N VAL A 417 11.27 -3.22 0.59
CA VAL A 417 11.84 -4.51 0.18
C VAL A 417 10.91 -5.16 -0.82
N MET A 418 11.43 -5.49 -1.99
CA MET A 418 10.66 -6.13 -3.06
C MET A 418 10.67 -7.65 -2.92
N ASP A 419 9.54 -8.28 -3.18
CA ASP A 419 9.44 -9.72 -3.41
C ASP A 419 9.69 -9.98 -4.90
N VAL A 420 10.89 -10.47 -5.21
CA VAL A 420 11.32 -10.79 -6.57
C VAL A 420 11.67 -12.27 -6.63
N ALA A 421 11.03 -13.00 -7.53
CA ALA A 421 11.33 -14.40 -7.77
C ALA A 421 11.41 -14.70 -9.26
N ASP A 422 12.48 -15.41 -9.63
CA ASP A 422 12.89 -15.67 -11.02
C ASP A 422 13.10 -14.41 -11.88
N GLY A 423 13.43 -13.28 -11.23
CA GLY A 423 13.60 -11.98 -11.89
C GLY A 423 12.29 -11.26 -12.19
N CYS A 424 11.15 -11.79 -11.72
CA CYS A 424 9.84 -11.14 -11.84
C CYS A 424 9.45 -10.53 -10.49
N TYR A 425 9.02 -9.27 -10.53
CA TYR A 425 8.42 -8.60 -9.38
C TYR A 425 7.08 -9.27 -9.01
N ARG A 426 6.84 -9.49 -7.72
CA ARG A 426 5.61 -10.11 -7.19
C ARG A 426 4.90 -9.27 -6.14
N GLY A 427 5.58 -8.27 -5.58
CA GLY A 427 5.07 -7.47 -4.48
C GLY A 427 6.17 -6.73 -3.75
N ALA A 428 5.80 -6.04 -2.69
CA ALA A 428 6.74 -5.31 -1.85
C ALA A 428 6.21 -5.19 -0.42
N THR A 429 7.13 -5.00 0.52
CA THR A 429 6.83 -4.65 1.90
C THR A 429 7.38 -3.27 2.21
N VAL A 430 6.59 -2.43 2.88
CA VAL A 430 6.96 -1.09 3.36
C VAL A 430 6.65 -0.98 4.85
N GLY A 431 7.25 0.03 5.49
CA GLY A 431 6.99 0.38 6.89
C GLY A 431 8.25 0.38 7.76
N PRO A 432 8.10 0.65 9.06
CA PRO A 432 9.23 0.82 9.96
C PRO A 432 10.14 -0.42 10.02
N GLY A 433 11.44 -0.22 9.87
CA GLY A 433 12.44 -1.30 9.99
C GLY A 433 12.42 -2.34 8.88
N VAL A 434 11.65 -2.13 7.79
CA VAL A 434 11.64 -3.04 6.64
C VAL A 434 12.94 -2.97 5.84
N VAL A 435 13.44 -1.76 5.59
CA VAL A 435 14.76 -1.57 5.00
C VAL A 435 15.81 -1.86 6.07
N PRO A 436 16.79 -2.74 5.81
CA PRO A 436 17.85 -3.02 6.78
C PRO A 436 18.69 -1.78 7.08
N ALA A 437 19.15 -1.66 8.33
CA ALA A 437 19.96 -0.53 8.78
C ALA A 437 21.26 -0.32 7.96
N TRP A 438 21.83 -1.39 7.40
CA TRP A 438 23.02 -1.30 6.55
C TRP A 438 22.75 -0.61 5.20
N ALA A 439 21.52 -0.71 4.70
CA ALA A 439 21.11 -0.21 3.38
C ALA A 439 20.50 1.21 3.46
N GLU A 440 19.83 1.52 4.56
CA GLU A 440 18.96 2.70 4.70
C GLU A 440 19.61 4.01 4.27
N LYS A 441 20.79 4.33 4.81
CA LYS A 441 21.48 5.59 4.48
C LYS A 441 21.89 5.67 3.01
N ALA A 442 22.38 4.56 2.43
CA ALA A 442 22.79 4.50 1.04
C ALA A 442 21.60 4.68 0.11
N LEU A 443 20.51 3.96 0.41
CA LEU A 443 19.24 3.99 -0.32
C LEU A 443 18.66 5.41 -0.36
N VAL A 444 18.45 6.02 0.81
CA VAL A 444 17.83 7.36 0.93
C VAL A 444 18.71 8.44 0.31
N SER A 445 20.02 8.42 0.56
CA SER A 445 20.95 9.42 0.00
C SER A 445 20.96 9.37 -1.53
N PHE A 446 21.05 8.17 -2.11
CA PHE A 446 21.08 8.02 -3.57
C PHE A 446 19.73 8.34 -4.21
N GLY A 447 18.62 7.85 -3.63
CA GLY A 447 17.26 8.17 -4.08
C GLY A 447 16.96 9.67 -4.06
N THR A 448 17.40 10.38 -3.00
CA THR A 448 17.30 11.84 -2.90
C THR A 448 18.09 12.54 -4.00
N ALA A 449 19.31 12.08 -4.30
CA ALA A 449 20.13 12.63 -5.37
C ALA A 449 19.48 12.43 -6.76
N VAL A 450 18.89 11.26 -7.00
CA VAL A 450 18.09 11.00 -8.21
C VAL A 450 16.90 11.95 -8.28
N GLY A 451 16.14 12.12 -7.20
CA GLY A 451 14.99 13.03 -7.15
C GLY A 451 15.35 14.48 -7.50
N ARG A 452 16.49 14.99 -7.02
CA ARG A 452 17.01 16.32 -7.39
C ARG A 452 17.34 16.40 -8.88
N ALA A 453 18.05 15.40 -9.41
CA ALA A 453 18.41 15.40 -10.82
C ALA A 453 17.19 15.27 -11.76
N LEU A 454 16.17 14.51 -11.35
CA LEU A 454 14.88 14.46 -12.05
C LEU A 454 14.18 15.83 -12.01
N ALA A 455 14.19 16.51 -10.85
CA ALA A 455 13.61 17.84 -10.74
C ALA A 455 14.29 18.86 -11.66
N ASP A 456 15.63 18.82 -11.73
CA ASP A 456 16.46 19.66 -12.60
C ASP A 456 16.24 19.37 -14.08
N SER A 457 15.91 18.12 -14.44
CA SER A 457 15.54 17.77 -15.81
C SER A 457 14.10 18.16 -16.17
N GLY A 458 13.37 18.81 -15.27
CA GLY A 458 11.97 19.24 -15.47
C GLY A 458 10.92 18.16 -15.17
N TYR A 459 11.31 17.01 -14.62
CA TYR A 459 10.35 15.96 -14.26
C TYR A 459 9.46 16.39 -13.09
N ARG A 460 8.19 16.01 -13.14
CA ARG A 460 7.16 16.33 -12.13
C ARG A 460 6.23 15.14 -12.00
N GLY A 461 6.25 14.46 -10.86
CA GLY A 461 5.53 13.21 -10.66
C GLY A 461 6.25 12.26 -9.71
N TRP A 462 5.68 11.07 -9.56
CA TRP A 462 6.22 10.00 -8.73
C TRP A 462 7.36 9.27 -9.42
N PHE A 463 8.40 8.94 -8.69
CA PHE A 463 9.45 8.06 -9.18
C PHE A 463 9.86 7.04 -8.13
N ASP A 464 10.41 5.93 -8.61
CA ASP A 464 11.21 5.05 -7.77
C ASP A 464 12.58 4.78 -8.39
N VAL A 465 13.46 4.21 -7.57
CA VAL A 465 14.78 3.72 -7.97
C VAL A 465 14.93 2.32 -7.40
N ASP A 466 15.08 1.34 -8.29
CA ASP A 466 15.24 -0.05 -7.90
C ASP A 466 16.72 -0.37 -7.65
N PHE A 467 16.98 -1.24 -6.69
CA PHE A 467 18.32 -1.65 -6.28
C PHE A 467 18.40 -3.16 -6.10
N VAL A 468 19.59 -3.70 -6.37
CA VAL A 468 19.99 -5.03 -5.91
C VAL A 468 21.19 -4.92 -4.97
N ALA A 469 21.19 -5.70 -3.90
CA ALA A 469 22.31 -5.79 -2.97
C ALA A 469 23.39 -6.74 -3.50
N ASP A 470 24.65 -6.35 -3.37
CA ASP A 470 25.80 -7.23 -3.60
C ASP A 470 26.16 -8.03 -2.33
N GLY A 471 27.05 -9.01 -2.47
CA GLY A 471 27.53 -9.83 -1.34
C GLY A 471 28.37 -9.07 -0.30
N GLU A 472 28.73 -7.81 -0.56
CA GLU A 472 29.48 -6.94 0.36
C GLU A 472 28.57 -5.97 1.13
N GLY A 473 27.24 -6.04 0.92
CA GLY A 473 26.28 -5.15 1.55
C GLY A 473 26.26 -3.75 0.95
N ARG A 474 26.58 -3.61 -0.34
CA ARG A 474 26.37 -2.39 -1.12
C ARG A 474 25.16 -2.53 -2.03
N LEU A 475 24.56 -1.40 -2.36
CA LEU A 475 23.40 -1.33 -3.25
C LEU A 475 23.83 -0.96 -4.67
N ALA A 476 23.26 -1.65 -5.65
CA ALA A 476 23.44 -1.35 -7.06
C ALA A 476 22.12 -0.89 -7.69
N PRO A 477 21.99 0.38 -8.08
CA PRO A 477 20.78 0.87 -8.73
C PRO A 477 20.64 0.21 -10.11
N THR A 478 19.45 -0.32 -10.40
CA THR A 478 19.19 -1.11 -11.60
C THR A 478 18.37 -0.38 -12.65
N GLU A 479 17.41 0.45 -12.21
CA GLU A 479 16.53 1.27 -13.05
C GLU A 479 15.81 2.37 -12.23
N THR A 480 15.18 3.30 -12.93
CA THR A 480 14.19 4.21 -12.34
C THR A 480 12.85 4.04 -13.04
N ASN A 481 11.74 4.08 -12.31
CA ASN A 481 10.40 4.14 -12.89
C ASN A 481 9.80 5.52 -12.59
N LEU A 482 9.28 6.22 -13.60
CA LEU A 482 8.76 7.60 -13.50
C LEU A 482 7.23 7.62 -13.48
N ARG A 483 6.69 6.79 -12.59
CA ARG A 483 5.26 6.50 -12.40
C ARG A 483 5.04 5.92 -11.00
N LEU A 484 3.79 5.78 -10.59
CA LEU A 484 3.43 4.94 -9.44
C LEU A 484 3.73 3.47 -9.74
N THR A 485 4.15 2.73 -8.72
CA THR A 485 4.45 1.30 -8.77
C THR A 485 3.79 0.57 -7.61
N GLY A 486 3.96 -0.76 -7.54
CA GLY A 486 3.42 -1.58 -6.44
C GLY A 486 3.85 -1.09 -5.04
N PRO A 487 5.15 -0.81 -4.79
CA PRO A 487 5.61 -0.19 -3.54
C PRO A 487 4.90 1.12 -3.21
N SER A 488 4.68 2.00 -4.19
CA SER A 488 3.96 3.26 -4.02
C SER A 488 2.56 3.05 -3.44
N ILE A 489 1.84 2.00 -3.91
CA ILE A 489 0.52 1.63 -3.38
C ILE A 489 0.59 1.25 -1.90
N ALA A 490 1.60 0.47 -1.51
CA ALA A 490 1.79 0.06 -0.12
C ALA A 490 2.08 1.28 0.79
N PHE A 491 2.87 2.25 0.35
CA PHE A 491 3.11 3.50 1.08
C PHE A 491 1.83 4.33 1.30
N MET A 492 0.98 4.45 0.27
CA MET A 492 -0.30 5.17 0.37
C MET A 492 -1.25 4.52 1.39
N VAL A 493 -1.30 3.19 1.38
CA VAL A 493 -2.09 2.40 2.32
C VAL A 493 -1.53 2.52 3.74
N ALA A 494 -0.22 2.45 3.91
CA ALA A 494 0.45 2.64 5.21
C ALA A 494 0.13 4.02 5.80
N ALA A 495 0.33 5.09 5.03
CA ALA A 495 0.04 6.46 5.47
C ALA A 495 -1.45 6.65 5.84
N ARG A 496 -2.36 5.99 5.11
CA ARG A 496 -3.79 6.03 5.43
C ARG A 496 -4.11 5.28 6.71
N LEU A 497 -3.57 4.07 6.89
CA LEU A 497 -3.81 3.28 8.09
C LEU A 497 -3.20 3.94 9.31
N ASP A 498 -2.00 4.49 9.21
CA ASP A 498 -1.33 5.21 10.29
C ASP A 498 -2.17 6.40 10.78
N ALA A 499 -2.71 7.20 9.86
CA ALA A 499 -3.60 8.31 10.21
C ALA A 499 -4.94 7.86 10.83
N LEU A 500 -5.38 6.62 10.57
CA LEU A 500 -6.68 6.10 11.05
C LEU A 500 -6.59 5.27 12.32
N ARG A 501 -5.45 4.62 12.55
CA ARG A 501 -5.28 3.54 13.52
C ARG A 501 -4.06 3.74 14.42
N GLY A 502 -3.26 4.78 14.15
CA GLY A 502 -1.99 5.05 14.82
C GLY A 502 -0.81 4.53 14.01
N ALA A 503 0.35 5.15 14.20
CA ALA A 503 1.56 4.84 13.45
C ALA A 503 2.09 3.43 13.71
N GLY A 504 2.81 2.91 12.71
CA GLY A 504 3.62 1.71 12.84
C GLY A 504 3.19 0.56 11.94
N HIS A 505 2.33 0.81 10.96
CA HIS A 505 1.91 -0.25 10.05
C HIS A 505 3.07 -0.65 9.12
N LEU A 506 3.37 -1.94 9.15
CA LEU A 506 3.98 -2.65 8.03
C LEU A 506 2.86 -2.95 7.04
N VAL A 507 3.11 -2.72 5.74
CA VAL A 507 2.16 -3.04 4.68
C VAL A 507 2.87 -3.86 3.62
N ARG A 508 2.29 -5.01 3.28
CA ARG A 508 2.76 -5.86 2.19
C ARG A 508 1.72 -5.90 1.08
N ILE A 509 2.14 -5.52 -0.12
CA ILE A 509 1.39 -5.76 -1.34
C ILE A 509 1.89 -7.05 -1.98
N ALA A 510 0.96 -7.92 -2.37
CA ALA A 510 1.21 -9.05 -3.23
C ALA A 510 0.35 -8.86 -4.48
N ASP A 511 0.99 -8.58 -5.61
CA ASP A 511 0.29 -8.28 -6.87
C ASP A 511 -0.48 -9.49 -7.38
N ARG A 512 -0.02 -10.70 -7.00
CA ARG A 512 -0.62 -11.95 -7.44
C ARG A 512 -0.61 -13.04 -6.36
N VAL A 513 -1.80 -13.36 -5.87
CA VAL A 513 -2.12 -14.55 -5.08
C VAL A 513 -3.02 -15.43 -5.94
N GLU A 514 -2.54 -16.62 -6.30
CA GLU A 514 -3.30 -17.55 -7.14
C GLU A 514 -4.57 -18.03 -6.43
N LEU A 515 -5.67 -18.09 -7.16
CA LEU A 515 -6.92 -18.68 -6.70
C LEU A 515 -7.01 -20.13 -7.17
N GLY A 516 -7.47 -21.03 -6.29
CA GLY A 516 -7.60 -22.45 -6.62
C GLY A 516 -8.67 -22.75 -7.67
N ALA A 517 -9.67 -21.89 -7.83
CA ALA A 517 -10.66 -21.96 -8.89
C ALA A 517 -11.22 -20.57 -9.22
N ARG A 518 -11.80 -20.42 -10.42
CA ARG A 518 -12.44 -19.18 -10.85
C ARG A 518 -13.78 -19.07 -10.15
N LEU A 519 -14.01 -17.95 -9.48
CA LEU A 519 -15.24 -17.72 -8.72
C LEU A 519 -16.19 -16.77 -9.46
N PRO A 520 -17.52 -17.00 -9.36
CA PRO A 520 -18.51 -15.95 -9.59
C PRO A 520 -18.29 -14.77 -8.63
N GLU A 521 -18.70 -13.57 -9.04
CA GLU A 521 -18.49 -12.33 -8.28
C GLU A 521 -18.99 -12.42 -6.83
N ALA A 522 -20.20 -12.93 -6.59
CA ALA A 522 -20.75 -13.07 -5.25
C ALA A 522 -19.90 -13.96 -4.31
N GLN A 523 -19.30 -15.03 -4.85
CA GLN A 523 -18.42 -15.91 -4.05
C GLN A 523 -17.05 -15.28 -3.81
N LEU A 524 -16.59 -14.44 -4.74
CA LEU A 524 -15.38 -13.64 -4.55
C LEU A 524 -15.57 -12.63 -3.41
N ASP A 525 -16.75 -12.02 -3.33
CA ASP A 525 -17.10 -11.07 -2.27
C ASP A 525 -17.18 -11.76 -0.91
N GLU A 526 -17.76 -12.96 -0.84
CA GLU A 526 -17.78 -13.81 0.36
C GLU A 526 -16.36 -14.16 0.81
N LEU A 527 -15.49 -14.59 -0.11
CA LEU A 527 -14.10 -14.87 0.17
C LEU A 527 -13.36 -13.64 0.72
N CYS A 528 -13.48 -12.49 0.04
CA CYS A 528 -12.82 -11.26 0.50
C CYS A 528 -13.31 -10.81 1.87
N THR A 529 -14.60 -11.01 2.17
CA THR A 529 -15.19 -10.71 3.48
C THR A 529 -14.68 -11.67 4.56
N ALA A 530 -14.55 -12.96 4.24
CA ALA A 530 -13.98 -13.95 5.15
C ALA A 530 -12.50 -13.67 5.45
N LEU A 531 -11.70 -13.37 4.41
CA LEU A 531 -10.30 -12.96 4.54
C LEU A 531 -10.14 -11.71 5.41
N ALA A 532 -11.00 -10.70 5.21
CA ALA A 532 -11.02 -9.50 6.03
C ALA A 532 -11.28 -9.80 7.52
N ARG A 533 -12.17 -10.75 7.81
CA ARG A 533 -12.47 -11.18 9.18
C ARG A 533 -11.31 -11.97 9.78
N GLY A 534 -10.80 -12.99 9.09
CA GLY A 534 -9.71 -13.82 9.58
C GLY A 534 -8.42 -13.03 9.80
N CYS A 535 -8.08 -12.09 8.91
CA CYS A 535 -6.95 -11.19 9.14
C CYS A 535 -7.17 -10.27 10.36
N ALA A 536 -8.40 -9.78 10.57
CA ALA A 536 -8.70 -8.94 11.74
C ALA A 536 -8.58 -9.72 13.05
N GLU A 537 -8.92 -11.01 13.08
CA GLU A 537 -8.73 -11.89 14.24
C GLU A 537 -7.24 -12.07 14.59
N LEU A 538 -6.35 -12.04 13.60
CA LEU A 538 -4.91 -12.02 13.77
C LEU A 538 -4.35 -10.65 14.20
N GLY A 539 -5.16 -9.58 14.17
CA GLY A 539 -4.70 -8.21 14.39
C GLY A 539 -4.13 -7.53 13.14
N ALA A 540 -4.46 -8.04 11.95
CA ALA A 540 -4.06 -7.49 10.66
C ALA A 540 -5.24 -6.83 9.91
N VAL A 541 -4.93 -6.08 8.87
CA VAL A 541 -5.89 -5.50 7.92
C VAL A 541 -5.67 -6.14 6.56
N PHE A 542 -6.73 -6.71 5.98
CA PHE A 542 -6.72 -7.18 4.60
C PHE A 542 -7.45 -6.20 3.69
N VAL A 543 -6.87 -5.92 2.53
CA VAL A 543 -7.47 -5.07 1.49
C VAL A 543 -7.28 -5.75 0.13
N PRO A 544 -8.36 -6.07 -0.61
CA PRO A 544 -8.22 -6.55 -1.99
C PRO A 544 -7.76 -5.39 -2.90
N ALA A 545 -6.69 -5.60 -3.65
CA ALA A 545 -6.06 -4.57 -4.48
C ALA A 545 -6.45 -4.69 -5.96
N ILE A 546 -6.46 -5.91 -6.51
CA ILE A 546 -6.74 -6.18 -7.92
C ILE A 546 -7.80 -7.29 -8.00
N PRO A 547 -9.10 -6.97 -7.88
CA PRO A 547 -10.17 -7.97 -7.88
C PRO A 547 -10.42 -8.56 -9.28
N THR A 548 -10.15 -7.80 -10.34
CA THR A 548 -10.47 -8.20 -11.71
C THR A 548 -9.65 -9.40 -12.20
N GLY A 549 -8.48 -9.65 -11.60
CA GLY A 549 -7.66 -10.82 -11.90
C GLY A 549 -8.35 -12.15 -11.57
N ALA A 550 -9.34 -12.12 -10.66
CA ALA A 550 -10.06 -13.32 -10.24
C ALA A 550 -10.96 -13.90 -11.34
N PHE A 551 -11.20 -13.11 -12.39
CA PHE A 551 -12.05 -13.49 -13.52
C PHE A 551 -11.26 -13.99 -14.73
N GLU A 552 -9.92 -14.07 -14.64
CA GLU A 552 -9.09 -14.67 -15.68
C GLU A 552 -9.27 -16.21 -15.74
N PRO A 553 -8.92 -16.86 -16.88
CA PRO A 553 -8.94 -18.31 -16.98
C PRO A 553 -8.05 -19.02 -15.96
N VAL A 554 -6.91 -18.40 -15.63
CA VAL A 554 -6.06 -18.77 -14.49
C VAL A 554 -6.23 -17.66 -13.46
N PRO A 555 -7.14 -17.83 -12.48
CA PRO A 555 -7.62 -16.73 -11.64
C PRO A 555 -6.63 -16.40 -10.51
N TRP A 556 -6.56 -15.13 -10.16
CA TRP A 556 -5.68 -14.63 -9.09
C TRP A 556 -6.20 -13.33 -8.49
N LEU A 557 -5.70 -12.94 -7.32
CA LEU A 557 -6.01 -11.68 -6.66
C LEU A 557 -4.74 -10.89 -6.37
N GLY A 558 -4.78 -9.59 -6.65
CA GLY A 558 -3.85 -8.66 -6.00
C GLY A 558 -4.39 -8.30 -4.62
N VAL A 559 -3.55 -8.30 -3.60
CA VAL A 559 -3.94 -8.09 -2.20
C VAL A 559 -2.93 -7.23 -1.45
N LEU A 560 -3.40 -6.57 -0.41
CA LEU A 560 -2.58 -5.95 0.63
C LEU A 560 -2.93 -6.56 1.99
N VAL A 561 -1.90 -6.80 2.80
CA VAL A 561 -2.03 -7.07 4.23
C VAL A 561 -1.24 -6.03 5.02
N ALA A 562 -1.75 -5.60 6.17
CA ALA A 562 -1.08 -4.64 7.03
C ALA A 562 -1.17 -5.03 8.51
N ALA A 563 -0.10 -4.83 9.27
CA ALA A 563 -0.02 -5.15 10.70
C ALA A 563 1.08 -4.31 11.39
N HIS A 564 1.11 -4.29 12.72
CA HIS A 564 2.14 -3.60 13.50
C HIS A 564 3.38 -4.45 13.81
N SER A 565 3.37 -5.74 13.43
CA SER A 565 4.48 -6.66 13.64
C SER A 565 4.67 -7.56 12.43
N ARG A 566 5.91 -8.00 12.21
CA ARG A 566 6.26 -8.85 11.07
C ARG A 566 5.63 -10.23 11.18
N GLU A 567 5.55 -10.76 12.40
CA GLU A 567 4.94 -12.05 12.71
C GLU A 567 3.46 -12.07 12.32
N VAL A 568 2.72 -11.03 12.70
CA VAL A 568 1.29 -10.89 12.34
C VAL A 568 1.11 -10.68 10.84
N LEU A 569 1.98 -9.89 10.22
CA LEU A 569 1.96 -9.66 8.77
C LEU A 569 2.18 -10.96 8.00
N ASP A 570 3.18 -11.75 8.38
CA ASP A 570 3.52 -13.04 7.77
C ASP A 570 2.38 -14.06 7.99
N ALA A 571 1.79 -14.10 9.19
CA ALA A 571 0.64 -14.97 9.48
C ALA A 571 -0.60 -14.60 8.66
N ALA A 572 -0.90 -13.30 8.51
CA ALA A 572 -2.03 -12.83 7.72
C ALA A 572 -1.86 -13.14 6.22
N GLU A 573 -0.65 -12.97 5.67
CA GLU A 573 -0.37 -13.36 4.29
C GLU A 573 -0.52 -14.87 4.09
N ALA A 574 0.00 -15.68 5.02
CA ALA A 574 -0.12 -17.13 4.96
C ALA A 574 -1.60 -17.57 4.96
N LEU A 575 -2.43 -16.96 5.81
CA LEU A 575 -3.88 -17.18 5.81
C LEU A 575 -4.50 -16.84 4.44
N VAL A 576 -4.20 -15.65 3.90
CA VAL A 576 -4.73 -15.21 2.60
C VAL A 576 -4.38 -16.19 1.49
N ARG A 577 -3.11 -16.62 1.41
CA ARG A 577 -2.66 -17.58 0.38
C ARG A 577 -3.29 -18.96 0.56
N ALA A 578 -3.43 -19.45 1.79
CA ALA A 578 -4.03 -20.74 2.08
C ALA A 578 -5.52 -20.78 1.68
N GLU A 579 -6.30 -19.79 2.10
CA GLU A 579 -7.72 -19.70 1.80
C GLU A 579 -7.97 -19.48 0.30
N ALA A 580 -7.19 -18.62 -0.36
CA ALA A 580 -7.27 -18.40 -1.81
C ALA A 580 -7.08 -19.70 -2.62
N LEU A 581 -6.12 -20.55 -2.22
CA LEU A 581 -5.88 -21.85 -2.84
C LEU A 581 -6.96 -22.88 -2.47
N ALA A 582 -7.45 -22.87 -1.23
CA ALA A 582 -8.44 -23.82 -0.73
C ALA A 582 -9.78 -23.77 -1.48
N VAL A 583 -10.12 -22.63 -2.08
CA VAL A 583 -11.26 -22.47 -2.99
C VAL A 583 -11.32 -23.58 -4.04
N GLY A 584 -10.19 -23.98 -4.62
CA GLY A 584 -10.14 -25.03 -5.65
C GLY A 584 -10.50 -26.42 -5.13
N ALA A 585 -10.23 -26.70 -3.85
CA ALA A 585 -10.52 -27.99 -3.23
C ALA A 585 -12.03 -28.25 -3.08
N MET A 586 -12.86 -27.19 -3.04
CA MET A 586 -14.32 -27.29 -2.99
C MET A 586 -14.93 -27.86 -4.28
N PHE A 587 -14.19 -27.83 -5.39
CA PHE A 587 -14.64 -28.30 -6.71
C PHE A 587 -13.87 -29.54 -7.21
N GLY A 588 -13.00 -30.12 -6.38
CA GLY A 588 -12.29 -31.36 -6.69
C GLY A 588 -13.19 -32.60 -6.59
N PRO A 589 -12.85 -33.72 -7.27
CA PRO A 589 -13.55 -34.97 -7.05
C PRO A 589 -13.45 -35.37 -5.57
N PRO A 590 -14.50 -35.94 -4.96
CA PRO A 590 -14.47 -36.33 -3.55
C PRO A 590 -13.27 -37.25 -3.30
N ARG A 591 -12.50 -36.96 -2.25
CA ARG A 591 -11.37 -37.81 -1.84
C ARG A 591 -11.88 -39.25 -1.74
N SER A 592 -11.33 -40.13 -2.56
CA SER A 592 -11.63 -41.56 -2.49
C SER A 592 -11.26 -42.02 -1.09
N SER A 593 -12.26 -42.30 -0.25
CA SER A 593 -12.06 -43.00 1.01
C SER A 593 -11.45 -44.34 0.66
N GLY A 594 -10.15 -44.49 0.90
CA GLY A 594 -9.47 -45.76 0.77
C GLY A 594 -10.19 -46.77 1.65
N ARG A 595 -10.85 -47.75 1.02
CA ARG A 595 -11.22 -48.97 1.72
C ARG A 595 -9.91 -49.71 1.98
N SER A 596 -9.51 -49.75 3.24
CA SER A 596 -8.63 -50.79 3.75
C SER A 596 -9.28 -52.14 3.47
N SER A 597 -8.65 -52.96 2.64
CA SER A 597 -8.85 -54.41 2.61
C SER A 597 -7.68 -55.07 3.31
#